data_AF-A0A256Z7X1-F1
#
_entry.id   AF-A0A256Z7X1-F1
#
_cell.length_a   1.000
_cell.length_b   1.000
_cell.length_c   1.000
_cell.angle_alpha   90.00
_cell.angle_beta   90.00
_cell.angle_gamma   90.00
#
_symmetry.space_group_name_H-M   'P 1'
#
loop_
_entity.id
_entity.type
_entity.pdbx_description
1 polymer ?
#
loop_
_entity_poly.entity_id
_entity_poly.type
_entity_poly.pdbx_seq_one_letter_code
_entity_poly.pdbx_strand_id
1 'polypeptide(L)'
;MKGKATKKVLDELKRLQHAYKPTKCYLISDEFKEEIDCVVLANKLYHKVLDKDFLICNERLSRCYRISKDSKLECIEVMGHDVYMLKDELEDVDVNERISYIVTNKGEVRSIRSPYKGKILLIHEVLGEKYSHYRIFIEVKDREQ
;
A
#
# COMPACT_ATOMS: atom_id res chain seq x y z
N MET A 1 -27.15 -14.84 -12.32
CA MET A 1 -27.27 -15.09 -10.86
C MET A 1 -25.89 -14.94 -10.22
N LYS A 2 -25.63 -13.88 -9.44
CA LYS A 2 -24.38 -13.76 -8.67
C LYS A 2 -24.38 -14.85 -7.59
N GLY A 3 -23.37 -15.71 -7.56
CA GLY A 3 -23.30 -16.83 -6.62
C GLY A 3 -23.28 -16.34 -5.17
N LYS A 4 -24.00 -17.02 -4.26
CA LYS A 4 -24.06 -16.68 -2.82
C LYS A 4 -22.67 -16.47 -2.19
N ALA A 5 -21.65 -17.20 -2.66
CA ALA A 5 -20.26 -17.06 -2.22
C ALA A 5 -19.64 -15.68 -2.52
N THR A 6 -19.88 -15.13 -3.71
CA THR A 6 -19.37 -13.81 -4.12
C THR A 6 -19.97 -12.69 -3.29
N LYS A 7 -21.25 -12.80 -2.90
CA LYS A 7 -21.93 -11.80 -2.08
C LYS A 7 -21.35 -11.74 -0.66
N LYS A 8 -21.11 -12.90 -0.03
CA LYS A 8 -20.51 -12.97 1.31
C LYS A 8 -19.12 -12.33 1.35
N VAL A 9 -18.29 -12.62 0.35
CA VAL A 9 -16.95 -12.01 0.22
C VAL A 9 -17.06 -10.49 0.06
N LEU A 10 -17.96 -9.99 -0.79
CA LEU A 10 -18.17 -8.54 -0.95
C LEU A 10 -18.61 -7.85 0.35
N ASP A 11 -19.48 -8.49 1.13
CA ASP A 11 -19.94 -7.95 2.41
C ASP A 11 -18.82 -7.92 3.47
N GLU A 12 -17.92 -8.92 3.47
CA GLU A 12 -16.71 -8.92 4.31
C GLU A 12 -15.73 -7.82 3.88
N LEU A 13 -15.52 -7.65 2.57
CA LEU A 13 -14.60 -6.65 2.03
C LEU A 13 -15.06 -5.20 2.32
N LYS A 14 -16.36 -4.92 2.25
CA LYS A 14 -16.91 -3.61 2.63
C LYS A 14 -16.65 -3.23 4.08
N ARG A 15 -16.56 -4.20 4.99
CA ARG A 15 -16.24 -3.94 6.40
C ARG A 15 -14.78 -3.52 6.60
N LEU A 16 -13.86 -3.98 5.74
CA LEU A 16 -12.44 -3.61 5.79
C LEU A 16 -12.19 -2.16 5.34
N GLN A 17 -13.10 -1.58 4.54
CA GLN A 17 -12.92 -0.26 3.93
C GLN A 17 -13.02 0.92 4.93
N HIS A 18 -13.59 0.71 6.12
CA HIS A 18 -13.89 1.78 7.08
C HIS A 18 -12.76 2.12 8.07
N ALA A 19 -11.53 1.62 7.87
CA ALA A 19 -10.45 1.74 8.86
C ALA A 19 -9.23 2.57 8.43
N TYR A 20 -9.24 3.24 7.27
CA TYR A 20 -8.11 4.08 6.85
C TYR A 20 -8.11 5.42 7.57
N LYS A 21 -7.55 5.48 8.79
CA LYS A 21 -7.01 6.75 9.29
C LYS A 21 -5.73 7.08 8.51
N PRO A 22 -5.44 8.37 8.27
CA PRO A 22 -4.32 8.77 7.45
C PRO A 22 -2.99 8.41 8.13
N THR A 23 -2.13 7.73 7.39
CA THR A 23 -0.71 7.61 7.72
C THR A 23 -0.04 8.95 7.56
N LYS A 24 0.93 9.23 8.43
CA LYS A 24 1.71 10.47 8.41
C LYS A 24 3.10 10.20 7.86
N CYS A 25 3.57 11.11 7.02
CA CYS A 25 4.87 11.01 6.37
C CYS A 25 5.76 12.15 6.81
N TYR A 26 7.04 11.85 7.00
CA TYR A 26 8.01 12.82 7.47
C TYR A 26 9.31 12.70 6.69
N LEU A 27 9.91 13.84 6.41
CA LEU A 27 11.28 13.94 5.94
C LEU A 27 12.22 13.96 7.16
N ILE A 28 13.27 13.14 7.13
CA ILE A 28 14.35 13.18 8.14
C ILE A 28 15.55 13.91 7.54
N SER A 29 15.99 14.97 8.23
CA SER A 29 17.32 15.58 8.06
C SER A 29 18.13 15.40 9.35
N ASP A 30 19.43 15.68 9.30
CA ASP A 30 20.36 15.45 10.42
C ASP A 30 19.95 16.13 11.73
N GLU A 31 19.13 17.18 11.68
CA GLU A 31 18.75 17.99 12.86
C GLU A 31 17.24 18.13 13.08
N PHE A 32 16.38 17.68 12.15
CA PHE A 32 14.94 17.86 12.28
C PHE A 32 14.10 16.81 11.54
N LYS A 33 12.88 16.64 12.05
CA LYS A 33 11.80 15.86 11.44
C LYS A 33 10.74 16.85 10.94
N GLU A 34 10.53 16.90 9.64
CA GLU A 34 9.53 17.77 8.99
C GLU A 34 8.36 16.92 8.50
N GLU A 35 7.13 17.29 8.85
CA GLU A 35 5.93 16.63 8.33
C GLU A 35 5.71 17.02 6.87
N ILE A 36 5.50 16.03 6.00
CA ILE A 36 5.24 16.21 4.58
C ILE A 36 3.94 15.51 4.20
N ASP A 37 3.30 15.98 3.13
CA ASP A 37 2.19 15.26 2.52
C ASP A 37 2.68 13.89 2.01
N CYS A 38 1.99 12.81 2.40
CA CYS A 38 2.30 11.47 1.91
C CYS A 38 2.20 11.35 0.39
N VAL A 39 1.46 12.21 -0.30
CA VAL A 39 1.45 12.31 -1.77
C VAL A 39 2.84 12.69 -2.32
N VAL A 40 3.55 13.59 -1.63
CA VAL A 40 4.93 13.99 -2.01
C VAL A 40 5.87 12.80 -1.89
N LEU A 41 5.75 12.04 -0.79
CA LEU A 41 6.53 10.82 -0.61
C LEU A 41 6.17 9.76 -1.66
N ALA A 42 4.88 9.53 -1.91
CA ALA A 42 4.39 8.58 -2.94
C ALA A 42 5.00 8.88 -4.32
N ASN A 43 5.06 10.15 -4.72
CA ASN A 43 5.69 10.54 -5.98
C ASN A 43 7.19 10.24 -6.00
N LYS A 44 7.91 10.53 -4.91
CA LYS A 44 9.34 10.18 -4.79
C LYS A 44 9.58 8.67 -4.86
N LEU A 45 8.76 7.87 -4.17
CA LEU A 45 8.82 6.41 -4.20
C LEU A 45 8.54 5.87 -5.61
N TYR A 46 7.51 6.40 -6.29
CA TYR A 46 7.12 5.99 -7.64
C TYR A 46 8.22 6.25 -8.67
N HIS A 47 8.87 7.41 -8.60
CA HIS A 47 9.99 7.76 -9.47
C HIS A 47 11.34 7.18 -9.02
N LYS A 48 11.37 6.42 -7.91
CA LYS A 48 12.60 5.86 -7.29
C LYS A 48 13.66 6.93 -7.01
N VAL A 49 13.24 8.12 -6.55
CA VAL A 49 14.11 9.26 -6.21
C VAL A 49 14.10 9.48 -4.70
N LEU A 50 14.72 8.54 -3.96
CA LEU A 50 15.00 8.71 -2.54
C LEU A 50 16.38 9.38 -2.36
N ASP A 51 16.38 10.69 -2.25
CA ASP A 51 17.58 11.51 -2.02
C ASP A 51 17.91 11.71 -0.53
N LYS A 52 16.98 11.35 0.34
CA LYS A 52 17.01 11.52 1.79
C LYS A 52 16.32 10.35 2.49
N ASP A 53 16.45 10.28 3.80
CA ASP A 53 15.72 9.34 4.62
C ASP A 53 14.32 9.87 4.94
N PHE A 54 13.36 8.95 5.06
CA PHE A 54 11.97 9.28 5.36
C PHE A 54 11.48 8.44 6.53
N LEU A 55 10.52 8.98 7.28
CA LEU A 55 9.82 8.26 8.34
C LEU A 55 8.34 8.19 8.00
N ILE A 56 7.78 6.99 7.95
CA ILE A 56 6.36 6.75 7.79
C ILE A 56 5.81 6.31 9.13
N CYS A 57 4.74 6.95 9.61
CA CYS A 57 4.09 6.62 10.86
C CYS A 57 2.62 6.25 10.62
N ASN A 58 2.30 4.98 10.85
CA ASN A 58 0.91 4.50 10.91
C ASN A 58 0.43 4.60 12.36
N GLU A 59 -0.31 5.67 12.66
CA GLU A 59 -0.82 5.95 14.01
C GLU A 59 -1.79 4.87 14.52
N ARG A 60 -2.53 4.19 13.62
CA ARG A 60 -3.45 3.10 14.01
C ARG A 60 -2.73 1.93 14.63
N LEU A 61 -1.56 1.62 14.09
CA LEU A 61 -0.69 0.56 14.59
C LEU A 61 0.28 1.06 15.66
N SER A 62 0.32 2.38 15.93
CA SER A 62 1.32 3.02 16.78
C SER A 62 2.76 2.63 16.37
N ARG A 63 3.00 2.58 15.05
CA ARG A 63 4.27 2.16 14.45
C ARG A 63 4.80 3.26 13.54
N CYS A 64 6.11 3.45 13.59
CA CYS A 64 6.84 4.22 12.60
C CYS A 64 7.94 3.36 11.98
N TYR A 65 8.27 3.65 10.72
CA TYR A 65 9.29 2.96 9.97
C TYR A 65 10.16 3.97 9.22
N ARG A 66 11.48 3.86 9.40
CA ARG A 66 12.45 4.69 8.70
C ARG A 66 12.86 3.98 7.42
N ILE A 67 12.72 4.67 6.30
CA ILE A 67 13.19 4.24 4.99
C ILE A 67 14.50 4.97 4.72
N SER A 68 15.54 4.21 4.42
CA SER A 68 16.84 4.76 4.05
C SER A 68 16.87 5.15 2.57
N LYS A 69 17.67 6.16 2.21
CA LYS A 69 17.82 6.59 0.81
C LYS A 69 18.30 5.49 -0.16
N ASP A 70 18.97 4.46 0.34
CA ASP A 70 19.50 3.32 -0.42
C ASP A 70 18.57 2.09 -0.43
N SER A 71 17.36 2.23 0.13
CA SER A 71 16.39 1.15 0.21
C SER A 71 15.94 0.69 -1.17
N LYS A 72 15.83 -0.64 -1.36
CA LYS A 72 15.32 -1.22 -2.59
C LYS A 72 13.79 -1.16 -2.60
N LEU A 73 13.25 -0.38 -3.54
CA LEU A 73 11.82 -0.10 -3.61
C LEU A 73 11.17 -0.71 -4.84
N GLU A 74 9.98 -1.28 -4.63
CA GLU A 74 9.10 -1.69 -5.71
C GLU A 74 7.67 -1.16 -5.53
N CYS A 75 6.98 -0.99 -6.65
CA CYS A 75 5.61 -0.51 -6.70
C CYS A 75 4.73 -1.59 -7.32
N ILE A 76 3.61 -1.91 -6.67
CA ILE A 76 2.54 -2.73 -7.25
C ILE A 76 1.35 -1.81 -7.50
N GLU A 77 0.97 -1.69 -8.78
CA GLU A 77 -0.24 -0.97 -9.17
C GLU A 77 -1.44 -1.91 -9.17
N VAL A 78 -2.52 -1.50 -8.52
CA VAL A 78 -3.77 -2.25 -8.42
C VAL A 78 -4.92 -1.37 -8.88
N MET A 79 -5.53 -1.76 -10.00
CA MET A 79 -6.66 -1.05 -10.58
C MET A 79 -7.85 -1.97 -10.81
N GLY A 80 -9.05 -1.51 -10.45
CA GLY A 80 -10.30 -2.25 -10.60
C GLY A 80 -11.52 -1.36 -10.37
N HIS A 81 -12.72 -1.87 -10.68
CA HIS A 81 -13.97 -1.13 -10.40
C HIS A 81 -14.08 -0.77 -8.92
N ASP A 82 -13.82 -1.77 -8.07
CA ASP A 82 -13.57 -1.59 -6.64
C ASP A 82 -12.28 -2.31 -6.29
N VAL A 83 -11.47 -1.74 -5.40
CA VAL A 83 -10.26 -2.35 -4.87
C VAL A 83 -10.36 -2.42 -3.35
N TYR A 84 -10.04 -3.59 -2.80
CA TYR A 84 -10.06 -3.84 -1.37
C TYR A 84 -8.69 -4.33 -0.93
N MET A 85 -7.99 -3.59 -0.07
CA MET A 85 -6.73 -4.07 0.49
C MET A 85 -6.98 -5.02 1.64
N LEU A 86 -6.10 -6.02 1.75
CA LEU A 86 -6.07 -6.99 2.84
C LEU A 86 -4.93 -6.74 3.81
N LYS A 87 -4.00 -5.86 3.42
CA LYS A 87 -2.82 -5.49 4.17
C LYS A 87 -2.81 -3.99 4.38
N ASP A 88 -2.18 -3.61 5.46
CA ASP A 88 -2.02 -2.24 5.87
C ASP A 88 -0.57 -1.74 5.68
N GLU A 89 -0.40 -0.43 5.80
CA GLU A 89 0.90 0.22 5.81
C GLU A 89 1.70 -0.19 7.05
N LEU A 90 2.99 -0.42 6.83
CA LEU A 90 3.99 -0.94 7.77
C LEU A 90 3.89 -2.44 8.10
N GLU A 91 2.93 -3.17 7.51
CA GLU A 91 2.89 -4.62 7.57
C GLU A 91 3.97 -5.28 6.71
N ASP A 92 4.47 -6.43 7.15
CA ASP A 92 5.32 -7.29 6.35
C ASP A 92 4.46 -8.15 5.40
N VAL A 93 5.04 -8.46 4.24
CA VAL A 93 4.44 -9.27 3.19
C VAL A 93 5.43 -10.28 2.65
N ASP A 94 4.98 -11.51 2.41
CA ASP A 94 5.75 -12.56 1.76
C ASP A 94 5.45 -12.69 0.26
N VAL A 95 6.37 -13.35 -0.47
CA VAL A 95 6.14 -13.68 -1.89
C VAL A 95 4.89 -14.54 -2.03
N ASN A 96 4.05 -14.21 -3.02
CA ASN A 96 2.75 -14.78 -3.32
C ASN A 96 1.67 -14.58 -2.23
N GLU A 97 1.94 -13.81 -1.19
CA GLU A 97 0.92 -13.44 -0.21
C GLU A 97 -0.13 -12.54 -0.86
N ARG A 98 -1.40 -12.77 -0.53
CA ARG A 98 -2.51 -12.00 -1.09
C ARG A 98 -2.59 -10.64 -0.39
N ILE A 99 -2.50 -9.56 -1.16
CA ILE A 99 -2.49 -8.19 -0.63
C ILE A 99 -3.76 -7.41 -0.93
N SER A 100 -4.50 -7.81 -1.97
CA SER A 100 -5.73 -7.10 -2.37
C SER A 100 -6.69 -8.00 -3.14
N TYR A 101 -7.97 -7.62 -3.14
CA TYR A 101 -8.95 -8.06 -4.10
C TYR A 101 -9.38 -6.91 -5.00
N ILE A 102 -9.57 -7.20 -6.29
CA ILE A 102 -10.23 -6.30 -7.23
C ILE A 102 -11.58 -6.89 -7.64
N VAL A 103 -12.58 -6.03 -7.71
CA VAL A 103 -13.85 -6.31 -8.37
C VAL A 103 -13.77 -5.69 -9.76
N THR A 104 -14.03 -6.50 -10.79
CA THR A 104 -14.09 -6.00 -12.17
C THR A 104 -15.47 -5.38 -12.46
N ASN A 105 -15.59 -4.64 -13.56
CA ASN A 105 -16.89 -4.11 -14.04
C ASN A 105 -17.97 -5.19 -14.24
N LYS A 106 -17.57 -6.45 -14.46
CA LYS A 106 -18.48 -7.60 -14.63
C LYS A 106 -18.85 -8.27 -13.31
N GLY A 107 -18.33 -7.78 -12.18
CA GLY A 107 -18.53 -8.36 -10.85
C GLY A 107 -17.69 -9.61 -10.57
N GLU A 108 -16.73 -9.95 -11.44
CA GLU A 108 -15.71 -10.97 -11.13
C GLU A 108 -14.77 -10.43 -10.05
N VAL A 109 -14.46 -11.27 -9.06
CA VAL A 109 -13.47 -10.97 -8.02
C VAL A 109 -12.15 -11.61 -8.42
N ARG A 110 -11.06 -10.84 -8.44
CA ARG A 110 -9.70 -11.33 -8.67
C ARG A 110 -8.83 -10.96 -7.48
N SER A 111 -7.86 -11.81 -7.16
CA SER A 111 -6.90 -11.54 -6.09
C SER A 111 -5.58 -11.05 -6.66
N ILE A 112 -5.02 -10.01 -6.05
CA ILE A 112 -3.65 -9.55 -6.31
C ILE A 112 -2.74 -10.11 -5.21
N ARG A 113 -1.59 -10.64 -5.63
CA ARG A 113 -0.57 -11.21 -4.75
C ARG A 113 0.73 -10.42 -4.88
N SER A 114 1.46 -10.28 -3.79
CA SER A 114 2.77 -9.66 -3.81
C SER A 114 3.78 -10.56 -4.55
N PRO A 115 4.51 -10.06 -5.55
CA PRO A 115 5.66 -10.77 -6.11
C PRO A 115 6.92 -10.60 -5.25
N TYR A 116 6.87 -9.75 -4.21
CA TYR A 116 8.02 -9.39 -3.39
C TYR A 116 7.83 -9.83 -1.93
N LYS A 117 8.95 -10.12 -1.26
CA LYS A 117 9.03 -10.20 0.20
C LYS A 117 9.54 -8.86 0.73
N GLY A 118 8.89 -8.29 1.72
CA GLY A 118 9.25 -6.97 2.19
C GLY A 118 8.27 -6.35 3.17
N LYS A 119 8.34 -5.03 3.31
CA LYS A 119 7.42 -4.24 4.12
C LYS A 119 6.64 -3.29 3.23
N ILE A 120 5.32 -3.25 3.39
CA ILE A 120 4.47 -2.26 2.74
C ILE A 120 4.75 -0.92 3.42
N LEU A 121 5.24 0.05 2.65
CA LEU A 121 5.59 1.37 3.15
C LEU A 121 4.37 2.29 3.16
N LEU A 122 3.71 2.39 2.01
CA LEU A 122 2.62 3.32 1.77
C LEU A 122 1.64 2.73 0.75
N ILE A 123 0.35 2.92 0.97
CA ILE A 123 -0.74 2.58 0.06
C ILE A 123 -1.37 3.89 -0.40
N HIS A 124 -1.04 4.31 -1.62
CA HIS A 124 -1.46 5.61 -2.15
C HIS A 124 -2.59 5.45 -3.17
N GLU A 125 -3.71 6.11 -2.94
CA GLU A 125 -4.82 6.18 -3.91
C GLU A 125 -4.51 7.20 -5.01
N VAL A 126 -4.62 6.79 -6.27
CA VAL A 126 -4.49 7.67 -7.44
C VAL A 126 -5.86 8.28 -7.74
N LEU A 127 -6.01 9.57 -7.44
CA LEU A 127 -7.27 10.29 -7.61
C LEU A 127 -7.51 10.71 -9.07
N GLY A 128 -8.78 10.91 -9.42
CA GLY A 128 -9.19 11.41 -10.74
C GLY A 128 -9.33 10.34 -11.83
N GLU A 129 -9.17 9.07 -11.48
CA GLU A 129 -9.37 7.96 -12.40
C GLU A 129 -10.81 7.41 -12.38
N LYS A 130 -11.22 6.80 -13.50
CA LYS A 130 -12.55 6.19 -13.65
C LYS A 130 -12.75 4.97 -12.74
N TYR A 131 -11.65 4.30 -12.40
CA TYR A 131 -11.63 3.08 -11.59
C TYR A 131 -10.80 3.34 -10.35
N SER A 132 -11.07 2.61 -9.26
CA SER A 132 -10.20 2.64 -8.09
C SER A 132 -8.80 2.18 -8.49
N HIS A 133 -7.81 3.03 -8.25
CA HIS A 133 -6.42 2.77 -8.55
C HIS A 133 -5.57 3.08 -7.31
N TYR A 134 -4.81 2.08 -6.87
CA TYR A 134 -3.88 2.20 -5.76
C TYR A 134 -2.47 1.82 -6.18
N ARG A 135 -1.48 2.54 -5.65
CA ARG A 135 -0.06 2.22 -5.70
C ARG A 135 0.39 1.72 -4.33
N ILE A 136 0.86 0.48 -4.29
CA ILE A 136 1.36 -0.15 -3.07
C ILE A 136 2.88 -0.16 -3.15
N PHE A 137 3.53 0.66 -2.32
CA PHE A 137 4.98 0.75 -2.26
C PHE A 137 5.54 -0.24 -1.24
N ILE A 138 6.54 -1.01 -1.65
CA ILE A 138 7.16 -2.05 -0.82
C ILE A 138 8.67 -1.80 -0.77
N GLU A 139 9.22 -1.78 0.43
CA GLU A 139 10.66 -1.97 0.63
C GLU A 139 10.96 -3.46 0.58
N VAL A 140 11.73 -3.88 -0.43
CA VAL A 140 12.07 -5.27 -0.66
C VAL A 140 13.20 -5.66 0.27
N LYS A 141 12.99 -6.73 1.04
CA LYS A 141 14.06 -7.37 1.80
C LYS A 141 14.70 -8.42 0.91
N ASP A 142 16.01 -8.32 0.68
CA ASP A 142 16.72 -9.41 0.01
C ASP A 142 16.61 -10.68 0.88
N ARG A 143 16.53 -11.84 0.24
CA ARG A 143 16.60 -13.11 0.96
C ARG A 143 17.95 -13.16 1.65
N GLU A 144 17.98 -13.21 2.98
CA GLU A 144 19.10 -13.85 3.66
C GLU A 144 19.23 -15.23 3.01
N GLN A 145 20.36 -15.45 2.32
CA GLN A 145 20.71 -16.75 1.75
C GLN A 145 21.00 -17.75 2.87
#